data_AF-A0A6I1ZUI2-F1
#
_entry.id   AF-A0A6I1ZUI2-F1
#
_cell.length_a   1.000
_cell.length_b   1.000
_cell.length_c   1.000
_cell.angle_alpha   90.00
_cell.angle_beta   90.00
_cell.angle_gamma   90.00
#
_symmetry.space_group_name_H-M   'P 1'
#
loop_
_entity.id
_entity.type
_entity.pdbx_description
1 polymer ?
#
loop_
_entity_poly.entity_id
_entity_poly.type
_entity_poly.pdbx_seq_one_letter_code
_entity_poly.pdbx_strand_id
1 'polypeptide(L)' 'MQNVYFDTAASSFLYQPQIYTLVSQLVGADKILFGSDYPLLPQTRLLREINSAALTEEEKRLITGENARKLLGI' A
#
# COMPACT_ATOMS: atom_id res chain seq x y z
N MET A 1 4.81 -15.01 -8.85
CA MET A 1 3.50 -14.56 -8.32
C MET A 1 2.86 -13.56 -9.28
N GLN A 2 2.47 -13.99 -10.48
CA GLN A 2 2.04 -13.04 -11.52
C GLN A 2 0.72 -12.33 -11.17
N ASN A 3 -0.23 -13.08 -10.61
CA ASN A 3 -1.62 -12.66 -10.39
C ASN A 3 -1.96 -12.49 -8.89
N VAL A 4 -0.97 -12.19 -8.06
CA VAL A 4 -1.15 -12.00 -6.61
C VAL A 4 -0.80 -10.56 -6.26
N TYR A 5 -1.67 -9.93 -5.46
CA TYR A 5 -1.51 -8.58 -4.94
C TYR A 5 -1.68 -8.61 -3.42
N PHE A 6 -1.03 -7.67 -2.75
CA PHE A 6 -1.13 -7.46 -1.30
C PHE A 6 -1.81 -6.14 -1.05
N ASP A 7 -2.58 -6.00 0.03
CA ASP A 7 -3.15 -4.72 0.41
C ASP A 7 -2.60 -4.21 1.76
N THR A 8 -2.89 -2.94 2.05
CA THR A 8 -2.46 -2.29 3.29
C THR A 8 -3.49 -2.40 4.43
N ALA A 9 -4.59 -3.13 4.24
CA ALA A 9 -5.67 -3.20 5.22
C ALA A 9 -5.16 -3.72 6.56
N ALA A 10 -5.55 -3.06 7.65
CA ALA A 10 -5.12 -3.36 9.02
C ALA A 10 -3.59 -3.42 9.27
N SER A 11 -2.74 -3.00 8.33
CA SER A 11 -1.29 -3.13 8.43
C SER A 11 -0.72 -2.43 9.68
N SER A 12 -1.29 -1.29 10.07
CA SER A 12 -0.90 -0.55 11.27
C SER A 12 -1.16 -1.28 12.60
N PHE A 13 -1.90 -2.39 12.60
CA PHE A 13 -2.09 -3.24 13.78
C PHE A 13 -1.15 -4.44 13.81
N LEU A 14 -0.66 -4.88 12.65
CA LEU A 14 0.15 -6.09 12.52
C LEU A 14 1.65 -5.80 12.44
N TYR A 15 2.01 -4.65 11.85
CA TYR A 15 3.39 -4.33 11.51
C TYR A 15 3.73 -2.88 11.84
N GLN A 16 5.02 -2.60 11.88
CA GLN A 16 5.54 -1.23 11.97
C GLN A 16 5.55 -0.58 10.57
N PRO A 17 5.55 0.76 10.46
CA PRO A 17 5.47 1.47 9.17
C PRO A 17 6.54 1.09 8.13
N GLN A 18 7.67 0.53 8.56
CA GLN A 18 8.74 0.03 7.69
C GLN A 18 8.24 -1.10 6.75
N ILE A 19 7.10 -1.71 7.04
CA ILE A 19 6.50 -2.77 6.21
C ILE A 19 6.26 -2.31 4.77
N TYR A 20 5.85 -1.06 4.55
CA TYR A 20 5.55 -0.58 3.18
C TYR A 20 6.82 -0.57 2.32
N THR A 21 7.95 -0.11 2.87
CA THR A 21 9.25 -0.15 2.20
C THR A 21 9.73 -1.58 2.00
N LEU A 22 9.62 -2.43 3.03
CA LEU A 22 10.08 -3.82 2.95
C LEU A 22 9.32 -4.63 1.90
N VAL A 23 7.99 -4.54 1.87
CA VAL A 23 7.17 -5.27 0.88
C VAL A 23 7.44 -4.72 -0.52
N SER A 24 7.59 -3.40 -0.70
CA SER A 24 7.98 -2.82 -2.00
C SER A 24 9.30 -3.41 -2.51
N GLN A 25 10.31 -3.54 -1.63
CA GLN A 25 11.59 -4.13 -2.00
C GLN A 25 11.52 -5.62 -2.32
N LEU A 26 10.62 -6.37 -1.67
CA LEU A 26 10.50 -7.81 -1.82
C LEU A 26 9.71 -8.23 -3.07
N VAL A 27 8.59 -7.54 -3.34
CA VAL A 27 7.65 -7.96 -4.40
C VAL A 27 7.38 -6.89 -5.46
N GLY A 28 7.92 -5.69 -5.29
CA GLY A 28 7.65 -4.52 -6.14
C GLY A 28 6.43 -3.73 -5.66
N ALA A 29 6.52 -2.40 -5.69
CA ALA A 29 5.40 -1.51 -5.37
C ALA A 29 4.18 -1.76 -6.28
N ASP A 30 4.36 -2.25 -7.52
CA ASP A 30 3.29 -2.55 -8.47
C ASP A 30 2.38 -3.72 -8.03
N LYS A 31 2.76 -4.43 -6.96
CA LYS A 31 2.00 -5.53 -6.35
C LYS A 31 1.25 -5.15 -5.08
N ILE A 32 1.29 -3.90 -4.67
CA ILE A 32 0.67 -3.43 -3.42
C ILE A 32 -0.52 -2.52 -3.73
N LEU A 33 -1.67 -2.80 -3.13
CA LEU A 33 -2.91 -2.04 -3.25
C LEU A 33 -3.19 -1.29 -1.96
N PHE A 34 -3.71 -0.07 -2.06
CA PHE A 34 -4.21 0.63 -0.89
C PHE A 34 -5.52 0.01 -0.40
N GLY A 35 -5.51 -0.42 0.86
CA GLY A 35 -6.68 -0.87 1.62
C GLY A 35 -6.66 -0.22 3.00
N SER A 36 -7.77 0.42 3.41
CA SER A 36 -7.84 1.08 4.72
C SER A 36 -8.46 0.21 5.81
N ASP A 37 -9.24 -0.81 5.43
CA ASP A 37 -10.10 -1.56 6.36
C ASP A 37 -11.18 -0.68 7.04
N TYR A 38 -11.77 0.27 6.31
CA TYR A 38 -12.88 1.08 6.85
C TYR A 38 -14.12 0.20 7.13
N PRO A 39 -14.81 0.35 8.29
CA PRO A 39 -14.70 1.44 9.28
C PRO A 39 -13.71 1.20 10.43
N LEU A 40 -12.97 0.09 10.44
CA LEU A 40 -12.03 -0.24 11.51
C LEU A 40 -10.89 0.79 11.61
N LEU A 41 -10.35 1.24 10.47
CA LEU A 41 -9.31 2.26 10.41
C LEU A 41 -9.67 3.38 9.41
N PRO A 42 -9.47 4.66 9.77
CA PRO A 42 -9.64 5.76 8.83
C PRO A 42 -8.53 5.75 7.78
N GLN A 43 -8.88 6.05 6.53
CA GLN A 43 -7.95 6.09 5.40
C GLN A 43 -6.76 7.02 5.68
N THR A 44 -7.01 8.13 6.38
CA THR A 44 -6.01 9.16 6.70
C THR A 44 -4.83 8.63 7.52
N ARG A 45 -5.02 7.59 8.32
CA ARG A 45 -3.93 6.97 9.10
C ARG A 45 -2.94 6.28 8.16
N LEU A 46 -3.42 5.36 7.33
CA LEU A 46 -2.58 4.59 6.40
C LEU A 46 -1.91 5.52 5.38
N LEU A 47 -2.65 6.49 4.84
CA LEU A 47 -2.09 7.48 3.92
C LEU A 47 -0.94 8.27 4.56
N ARG A 48 -1.04 8.64 5.85
CA ARG A 48 0.05 9.31 6.56
C ARG A 48 1.27 8.40 6.70
N GLU A 49 1.05 7.14 7.10
CA GLU A 49 2.16 6.18 7.26
C GLU A 49 2.89 5.95 5.93
N ILE A 50 2.16 5.68 4.83
CA ILE A 50 2.73 5.47 3.49
C ILE A 50 3.48 6.72 3.01
N ASN A 51 2.92 7.91 3.20
CA ASN A 51 3.59 9.16 2.81
C ASN A 51 4.87 9.43 3.60
N SER A 52 4.93 8.98 4.85
CA SER A 52 6.12 9.08 5.72
C SER A 52 7.14 7.95 5.53
N ALA A 53 6.79 6.88 4.82
CA ALA A 53 7.67 5.76 4.59
C ALA A 53 8.82 6.12 3.65
N ALA A 54 9.93 5.37 3.75
CA ALA A 54 11.08 5.48 2.86
C ALA A 54 10.75 4.83 1.50
N LEU A 55 9.87 5.49 0.75
CA LEU A 55 9.41 5.14 -0.58
C LEU A 55 9.63 6.35 -1.51
N THR A 56 9.91 6.08 -2.76
CA THR A 56 9.90 7.10 -3.81
C THR A 56 8.49 7.61 -4.06
N GLU A 57 8.38 8.79 -4.66
CA GLU A 57 7.07 9.36 -5.02
C GLU A 57 6.31 8.51 -6.04
N GLU A 58 7.01 7.76 -6.90
CA GLU A 58 6.40 6.80 -7.82
C GLU A 58 5.79 5.62 -7.06
N GLU A 59 6.54 5.00 -6.14
CA GLU A 59 6.02 3.88 -5.35
C GLU A 59 4.80 4.29 -4.52
N LYS A 60 4.80 5.51 -3.94
CA LYS A 60 3.65 6.05 -3.23
C LYS A 60 2.42 6.17 -4.14
N ARG A 61 2.58 6.69 -5.37
CA ARG A 61 1.47 6.78 -6.35
C ARG A 61 0.94 5.40 -6.74
N LEU A 62 1.84 4.45 -7.01
CA LEU A 62 1.47 3.07 -7.31
C LEU A 62 0.60 2.48 -6.21
N ILE A 63 1.08 2.52 -4.96
CA ILE A 63 0.41 1.95 -3.79
C ILE A 63 -0.93 2.63 -3.54
N THR A 64 -0.96 3.98 -3.52
CA THR A 64 -2.13 4.76 -3.11
C THR A 64 -3.27 4.79 -4.12
N GLY A 65 -3.04 4.38 -5.38
CA GLY A 65 -4.15 4.31 -6.33
C GLY A 65 -3.83 3.81 -7.75
N GLU A 66 -2.63 4.03 -8.29
CA GLU A 66 -2.39 3.70 -9.70
C GLU A 66 -2.43 2.19 -9.98
N ASN A 67 -2.03 1.37 -9.02
CA ASN A 67 -2.16 -0.09 -9.12
C ASN A 67 -3.62 -0.53 -9.16
N ALA A 68 -4.47 0.05 -8.30
CA ALA A 68 -5.90 -0.25 -8.29
C ALA A 68 -6.57 0.17 -9.60
N ARG A 69 -6.23 1.37 -10.12
CA ARG A 69 -6.66 1.81 -11.46
C ARG A 69 -6.28 0.82 -12.55
N LYS A 70 -5.02 0.39 -12.58
CA LYS A 70 -4.54 -0.56 -13.60
C LYS A 70 -5.21 -1.92 -13.50
N LEU A 71 -5.39 -2.43 -12.27
CA LEU A 71 -5.96 -3.76 -12.02
C LEU A 71 -7.47 -3.79 -12.25
N LEU A 72 -8.20 -2.75 -11.83
CA LEU A 72 -9.66 -2.70 -11.84
C LEU A 72 -10.23 -1.95 -13.06
N GLY A 73 -9.39 -1.25 -13.83
CA GLY A 73 -9.81 -0.51 -15.02
C GLY A 73 -10.61 0.75 -14.72
N ILE A 74 -10.29 1.47 -13.63
CA ILE A 74 -11.01 2.66 -13.14
C ILE A 74 -10.27 3.98 -13.35
#